data_AF-A0A9X5UIQ6-F1
#
_entry.id   AF-A0A9X5UIQ6-F1
#
_cell.length_a   1.000
_cell.length_b   1.000
_cell.length_c   1.000
_cell.angle_alpha   90.00
_cell.angle_beta   90.00
_cell.angle_gamma   90.00
#
_symmetry.space_group_name_H-M   'P 1'
#
loop_
_entity.id
_entity.type
_entity.pdbx_description
1 polymer ?
#
loop_
_entity_poly.entity_id
_entity_poly.type
_entity_poly.pdbx_seq_one_letter_code
_entity_poly.pdbx_strand_id
1 'polypeptide(L)'
;MSATPPAAAGLPFDPIVARPSHRLSIVIATSAETADLLRADGQLPETYLRLGRLAGFYRDADNQLPRVLAVRDLDPATLAFRRGAGTAATIRAGRLWLFDVQAGPVVAVLSVDLDCDPLALIPFLEDLYYDDLTVDSNTLDVAAADLLDGANATVRQTGGGPLELTSQRHQMVFTSATLPEDTIQRLIYRADLDANPEYSSIQYPAELNRRPTSGAAVGAYVSVLAAQQDYIENCALLSAVQVVAASCKIRSVRFAAYETLLRVRELGTARTTMTTPTRRAELARLHEKLAEQELALTFGVEAACEIGILIPALRVENFHRQLVACTGLRDSIATVSTMLARATSVLAAEEASQTSLDAQRRDLRRLRYGVAIGLLSTIAVPIGIILGFFGGNYTQVDGDRSMFDWSHYHDMYLAVLGMILAAGAVFAVLLLAERYQIRRTTRSENRN
;
A
#
# COMPACT_ATOMS: atom_id res chain seq x y z
N MET A 1 -22.42 -50.16 14.87
CA MET A 1 -23.39 -49.18 15.38
C MET A 1 -22.96 -48.81 16.79
N SER A 2 -22.17 -47.74 16.91
CA SER A 2 -21.68 -47.22 18.20
C SER A 2 -22.44 -45.93 18.48
N ALA A 3 -23.13 -45.90 19.61
CA ALA A 3 -24.07 -44.86 19.98
C ALA A 3 -23.37 -43.51 20.15
N THR A 4 -23.87 -42.52 19.41
CA THR A 4 -23.62 -41.09 19.64
C THR A 4 -24.03 -40.75 21.08
N PRO A 5 -23.18 -40.13 21.90
CA PRO A 5 -23.60 -39.66 23.21
C PRO A 5 -24.70 -38.60 23.02
N PRO A 6 -25.73 -38.58 23.88
CA PRO A 6 -26.83 -37.63 23.77
C PRO A 6 -26.29 -36.21 23.90
N ALA A 7 -26.72 -35.33 22.99
CA ALA A 7 -26.44 -33.90 23.04
C ALA A 7 -26.87 -33.37 24.41
N ALA A 8 -25.89 -33.03 25.27
CA ALA A 8 -26.15 -32.38 26.53
C ALA A 8 -26.99 -31.13 26.25
N ALA A 9 -28.16 -31.04 26.88
CA ALA A 9 -29.00 -29.86 26.84
C ALA A 9 -28.14 -28.64 27.19
N GLY A 10 -27.84 -27.83 26.18
CA GLY A 10 -26.88 -26.74 26.32
C GLY A 10 -27.33 -25.77 27.40
N LEU A 11 -26.41 -25.38 28.27
CA LEU A 11 -26.63 -24.26 29.18
C LEU A 11 -27.15 -23.06 28.36
N PRO A 12 -28.03 -22.21 28.92
CA PRO A 12 -28.60 -21.06 28.20
C PRO A 12 -27.54 -20.00 27.82
N PHE A 13 -26.28 -20.19 28.23
CA PHE A 13 -25.13 -19.37 27.91
C PHE A 13 -23.89 -20.24 27.70
N ASP A 14 -23.00 -19.84 26.79
CA ASP A 14 -21.68 -20.46 26.66
C ASP A 14 -20.88 -20.23 27.96
N PRO A 15 -20.29 -21.29 28.56
CA PRO A 15 -19.49 -21.13 29.78
C PRO A 15 -18.21 -20.33 29.51
N ILE A 16 -17.67 -19.71 30.56
CA ILE A 16 -16.31 -19.17 30.56
C ILE A 16 -15.33 -20.33 30.33
N VAL A 17 -14.25 -20.07 29.61
CA VAL A 17 -13.23 -21.09 29.37
C VAL A 17 -12.52 -21.42 30.68
N ALA A 18 -12.70 -22.64 31.15
CA ALA A 18 -11.88 -23.20 32.22
C ALA A 18 -10.64 -23.84 31.59
N ARG A 19 -9.49 -23.15 31.63
CA ARG A 19 -8.19 -23.73 31.25
C ARG A 19 -7.35 -24.00 32.49
N PRO A 20 -6.67 -25.16 32.57
CA PRO A 20 -5.68 -25.45 33.60
C PRO A 20 -4.36 -24.68 33.36
N SER A 21 -4.16 -24.16 32.14
CA SER A 21 -2.95 -23.48 31.70
C SER A 21 -3.26 -22.11 31.08
N HIS A 22 -2.25 -21.25 31.02
CA HIS A 22 -2.29 -19.98 30.30
C HIS A 22 -1.98 -20.22 28.82
N ARG A 23 -2.70 -19.56 27.91
CA ARG A 23 -2.33 -19.59 26.48
C ARG A 23 -1.59 -18.33 26.14
N LEU A 24 -0.39 -18.49 25.60
CA LEU A 24 0.39 -17.42 25.01
C LEU A 24 0.32 -17.57 23.48
N SER A 25 -0.07 -16.52 22.78
CA SER A 25 -0.07 -16.51 21.30
C SER A 25 0.72 -15.33 20.79
N ILE A 26 1.65 -15.55 19.86
CA ILE A 26 2.26 -14.47 19.10
C ILE A 26 1.72 -14.48 17.67
N VAL A 27 1.30 -13.31 17.20
CA VAL A 27 0.79 -13.04 15.87
C VAL A 27 1.84 -12.23 15.13
N ILE A 28 2.33 -12.72 13.99
CA ILE A 28 3.46 -12.15 13.25
C ILE A 28 3.14 -12.09 11.76
N ALA A 29 3.26 -10.92 11.13
CA ALA A 29 3.15 -10.82 9.68
C ALA A 29 4.41 -11.36 9.00
N THR A 30 4.25 -11.99 7.83
CA THR A 30 5.36 -12.55 7.04
C THR A 30 5.65 -11.72 5.77
N SER A 31 6.73 -12.02 5.05
CA SER A 31 7.06 -11.43 3.75
C SER A 31 6.23 -11.98 2.57
N ALA A 32 5.43 -13.01 2.82
CA ALA A 32 4.54 -13.65 1.86
C ALA A 32 3.20 -12.89 1.76
N GLU A 33 2.71 -12.69 0.55
CA GLU A 33 1.35 -12.20 0.26
C GLU A 33 0.65 -13.19 -0.69
N THR A 34 -0.64 -13.45 -0.51
CA THR A 34 -1.40 -14.29 -1.45
C THR A 34 -1.59 -13.59 -2.79
N ALA A 35 -1.75 -14.38 -3.86
CA ALA A 35 -1.76 -13.85 -5.22
C ALA A 35 -3.00 -13.00 -5.57
N ASP A 36 -4.13 -13.26 -4.91
CA ASP A 36 -5.39 -12.54 -5.13
C ASP A 36 -5.59 -11.46 -4.07
N LEU A 37 -5.57 -10.19 -4.50
CA LEU A 37 -5.81 -9.05 -3.62
C LEU A 37 -7.26 -8.97 -3.11
N LEU A 38 -8.20 -9.60 -3.82
CA LEU A 38 -9.64 -9.44 -3.55
C LEU A 38 -10.21 -10.59 -2.72
N ARG A 39 -9.50 -11.70 -2.60
CA ARG A 39 -10.00 -12.89 -1.92
C ARG A 39 -8.92 -13.56 -1.09
N ALA A 40 -9.26 -13.83 0.16
CA ALA A 40 -8.44 -14.70 1.00
C ALA A 40 -8.61 -16.17 0.57
N ASP A 41 -7.49 -16.89 0.44
CA ASP A 41 -7.40 -18.33 0.23
C ASP A 41 -7.53 -19.09 1.56
N GLY A 42 -7.85 -20.38 1.46
CA GLY A 42 -7.92 -21.29 2.60
C GLY A 42 -9.32 -21.48 3.19
N GLN A 43 -9.35 -22.10 4.36
CA GLN A 43 -10.57 -22.57 5.01
C GLN A 43 -11.13 -21.54 5.98
N LEU A 44 -12.44 -21.61 6.21
CA LEU A 44 -13.11 -20.73 7.17
C LEU A 44 -12.58 -20.99 8.59
N PRO A 45 -12.31 -19.94 9.39
CA PRO A 45 -11.77 -20.11 10.74
C PRO A 45 -12.65 -20.96 11.66
N GLU A 46 -13.97 -20.98 11.47
CA GLU A 46 -14.91 -21.80 12.25
C GLU A 46 -14.63 -23.31 12.16
N THR A 47 -13.91 -23.76 11.13
CA THR A 47 -13.49 -25.16 10.96
C THR A 47 -12.52 -25.58 12.07
N TYR A 48 -11.74 -24.63 12.59
CA TYR A 48 -10.65 -24.88 13.55
C TYR A 48 -10.82 -24.15 14.88
N LEU A 49 -11.49 -23.00 14.85
CA LEU A 49 -11.70 -22.12 16.00
C LEU A 49 -13.18 -22.14 16.38
N ARG A 50 -13.47 -22.28 17.67
CA ARG A 50 -14.83 -22.19 18.16
C ARG A 50 -15.27 -20.73 18.15
N LEU A 51 -16.03 -20.31 17.14
CA LEU A 51 -16.59 -18.95 17.03
C LEU A 51 -18.00 -18.82 17.63
N GLY A 52 -18.59 -19.95 18.06
CA GLY A 52 -19.89 -19.99 18.73
C GLY A 52 -20.97 -19.31 17.89
N ARG A 53 -21.78 -18.46 18.53
CA ARG A 53 -22.85 -17.70 17.86
C ARG A 53 -22.36 -16.67 16.82
N LEU A 54 -21.07 -16.34 16.79
CA LEU A 54 -20.51 -15.38 15.84
C LEU A 54 -20.07 -16.03 14.51
N ALA A 55 -20.05 -17.37 14.45
CA ALA A 55 -19.68 -18.14 13.26
C ALA A 55 -20.42 -17.71 11.99
N GLY A 56 -21.73 -17.40 12.09
CA GLY A 56 -22.54 -16.91 10.97
C GLY A 56 -21.97 -15.64 10.33
N PHE A 57 -21.58 -14.66 11.15
CA PHE A 57 -21.00 -13.41 10.64
C PHE A 57 -19.65 -13.63 9.95
N TYR A 58 -18.85 -14.59 10.42
CA TYR A 58 -17.59 -14.93 9.77
C TYR A 58 -17.79 -15.61 8.41
N ARG A 59 -18.87 -16.37 8.24
CA ARG A 59 -19.25 -16.95 6.95
C ARG A 59 -19.82 -15.91 5.97
N ASP A 60 -20.54 -14.91 6.46
CA ASP A 60 -21.12 -13.89 5.61
C ASP A 60 -20.06 -12.88 5.11
N ALA A 61 -19.01 -12.66 5.91
CA ALA A 61 -17.89 -11.78 5.60
C ALA A 61 -16.64 -12.54 5.09
N ASP A 62 -16.84 -13.66 4.41
CA ASP A 62 -15.81 -14.66 4.10
C ASP A 62 -14.63 -14.17 3.24
N ASN A 63 -14.79 -13.06 2.52
CA ASN A 63 -13.73 -12.46 1.69
C ASN A 63 -13.03 -11.28 2.37
N GLN A 64 -13.50 -10.84 3.55
CA GLN A 64 -12.98 -9.66 4.26
C GLN A 64 -12.35 -10.01 5.62
N LEU A 65 -12.58 -11.23 6.11
CA LEU A 65 -12.03 -11.72 7.38
C LEU A 65 -10.92 -12.75 7.13
N PRO A 66 -10.01 -12.97 8.11
CA PRO A 66 -8.92 -13.90 7.93
C PRO A 66 -9.41 -15.33 7.67
N ARG A 67 -8.64 -16.09 6.90
CA ARG A 67 -8.84 -17.52 6.65
C ARG A 67 -7.66 -18.33 7.12
N VAL A 68 -7.90 -19.60 7.45
CA VAL A 68 -6.83 -20.52 7.84
C VAL A 68 -6.28 -21.17 6.57
N LEU A 69 -5.04 -20.84 6.23
CA LEU A 69 -4.30 -21.48 5.13
C LEU A 69 -3.83 -22.86 5.56
N ALA A 70 -3.19 -22.93 6.72
CA ALA A 70 -2.62 -24.15 7.25
C ALA A 70 -2.52 -24.10 8.77
N VAL A 71 -2.51 -25.28 9.37
CA VAL A 71 -2.33 -25.48 10.81
C VAL A 71 -1.45 -26.70 11.04
N ARG A 72 -0.55 -26.61 12.02
CA ARG A 72 0.27 -27.72 12.49
C ARG A 72 0.33 -27.74 14.01
N ASP A 73 -0.08 -28.85 14.60
CA ASP A 73 0.20 -29.14 15.99
C ASP A 73 1.71 -29.39 16.16
N LEU A 74 2.30 -28.78 17.17
CA LEU A 74 3.72 -28.91 17.48
C LEU A 74 3.88 -29.77 18.73
N ASP A 75 4.92 -30.61 18.75
CA ASP A 75 5.29 -31.36 19.95
C ASP A 75 5.85 -30.40 21.01
N PRO A 76 5.26 -30.33 22.22
CA PRO A 76 5.81 -29.53 23.32
C PRO A 76 7.29 -29.78 23.61
N ALA A 77 7.78 -31.01 23.40
CA ALA A 77 9.16 -31.38 23.65
C ALA A 77 10.16 -30.74 22.68
N THR A 78 9.68 -30.27 21.53
CA THR A 78 10.54 -29.69 20.48
C THR A 78 10.53 -28.16 20.47
N LEU A 79 9.72 -27.55 21.32
CA LEU A 79 9.70 -26.11 21.57
C LEU A 79 10.76 -25.74 22.61
N ALA A 80 11.77 -24.96 22.21
CA ALA A 80 12.81 -24.50 23.11
C ALA A 80 12.88 -22.97 23.17
N PHE A 81 12.64 -22.45 24.38
CA PHE A 81 12.67 -21.02 24.71
C PHE A 81 13.97 -20.69 25.44
N ARG A 82 14.66 -19.61 25.06
CA ARG A 82 15.96 -19.26 25.64
C ARG A 82 15.87 -18.81 27.10
N ARG A 83 15.04 -17.82 27.40
CA ARG A 83 14.81 -17.28 28.76
C ARG A 83 13.73 -18.10 29.48
N GLY A 84 12.70 -18.53 28.76
CA GLY A 84 11.60 -19.33 29.28
C GLY A 84 12.04 -20.66 29.89
N ALA A 85 13.09 -21.30 29.35
CA ALA A 85 13.64 -22.56 29.89
C ALA A 85 14.17 -22.45 31.32
N GLY A 86 14.51 -21.25 31.79
CA GLY A 86 14.95 -21.01 33.17
C GLY A 86 13.81 -20.94 34.20
N THR A 87 12.55 -21.02 33.76
CA THR A 87 11.37 -20.92 34.62
C THR A 87 10.83 -22.30 34.99
N ALA A 88 10.02 -22.38 36.06
CA ALA A 88 9.34 -23.62 36.47
C ALA A 88 8.08 -23.93 35.62
N ALA A 89 8.03 -23.47 34.36
CA ALA A 89 6.87 -23.61 33.49
C ALA A 89 6.89 -24.93 32.71
N THR A 90 5.72 -25.55 32.53
CA THR A 90 5.57 -26.74 31.68
C THR A 90 4.80 -26.37 30.41
N ILE A 91 5.39 -26.64 29.24
CA ILE A 91 4.69 -26.50 27.95
C ILE A 91 3.75 -27.70 27.77
N ARG A 92 2.45 -27.43 27.63
CA ARG A 92 1.40 -28.46 27.51
C ARG A 92 1.02 -28.75 26.07
N ALA A 93 0.99 -27.72 25.24
CA ALA A 93 0.63 -27.82 23.83
C ALA A 93 1.26 -26.67 23.04
N GLY A 94 1.55 -26.91 21.77
CA GLY A 94 1.99 -25.90 20.81
C GLY A 94 1.24 -26.05 19.50
N ARG A 95 0.91 -24.95 18.84
CA ARG A 95 0.26 -24.96 17.53
C ARG A 95 0.70 -23.77 16.70
N LEU A 96 1.12 -24.04 15.48
CA LEU A 96 1.43 -23.03 14.47
C LEU A 96 0.29 -22.93 13.47
N TRP A 97 -0.13 -21.71 13.18
CA TRP A 97 -1.16 -21.38 12.21
C TRP A 97 -0.60 -20.43 11.17
N LEU A 98 -1.07 -20.57 9.94
CA LEU A 98 -0.91 -19.58 8.88
C LEU A 98 -2.30 -19.08 8.50
N PHE A 99 -2.47 -17.76 8.59
CA PHE A 99 -3.68 -17.08 8.19
C PHE A 99 -3.44 -16.29 6.91
N ASP A 100 -4.39 -16.38 6.00
CA ASP A 100 -4.50 -15.42 4.92
C ASP A 100 -5.39 -14.25 5.34
N VAL A 101 -5.01 -13.05 4.94
CA VAL A 101 -5.76 -11.81 5.20
C VAL A 101 -5.89 -11.05 3.90
N GLN A 102 -7.12 -10.63 3.58
CA GLN A 102 -7.42 -9.93 2.33
C GLN A 102 -6.47 -8.74 2.10
N ALA A 103 -5.88 -8.68 0.91
CA ALA A 103 -4.93 -7.62 0.50
C ALA A 103 -3.74 -7.39 1.46
N GLY A 104 -3.44 -8.36 2.32
CA GLY A 104 -2.40 -8.30 3.35
C GLY A 104 -1.36 -9.42 3.21
N PRO A 105 -0.34 -9.42 4.08
CA PRO A 105 0.57 -10.54 4.17
C PRO A 105 -0.09 -11.75 4.83
N VAL A 106 0.47 -12.92 4.54
CA VAL A 106 0.22 -14.13 5.34
C VAL A 106 0.70 -13.86 6.76
N VAL A 107 -0.12 -14.21 7.74
CA VAL A 107 0.16 -14.02 9.17
C VAL A 107 0.40 -15.36 9.83
N ALA A 108 1.57 -15.53 10.42
CA ALA A 108 1.89 -16.67 11.26
C ALA A 108 1.41 -16.42 12.70
N VAL A 109 0.75 -17.41 13.29
CA VAL A 109 0.39 -17.40 14.71
C VAL A 109 0.95 -18.63 15.38
N LEU A 110 1.80 -18.44 16.39
CA LEU A 110 2.22 -19.50 17.28
C LEU A 110 1.46 -19.38 18.59
N SER A 111 0.67 -20.39 18.93
CA SER A 111 -0.02 -20.53 20.21
C SER A 111 0.62 -21.62 21.05
N VAL A 112 0.96 -21.31 22.29
CA VAL A 112 1.57 -22.23 23.25
C VAL A 112 0.77 -22.19 24.56
N ASP A 113 0.37 -23.35 25.06
CA ASP A 113 -0.29 -23.48 26.35
C ASP A 113 0.78 -23.80 27.42
N LEU A 114 0.91 -22.92 28.41
CA LEU A 114 1.92 -22.93 29.48
C LEU A 114 1.26 -23.10 30.84
N ASP A 115 1.74 -24.08 31.61
CA ASP A 115 1.34 -24.30 33.00
C ASP A 115 2.41 -23.69 33.92
N CYS A 116 2.12 -22.49 34.44
CA CYS A 116 3.00 -21.71 35.29
C CYS A 116 2.24 -20.57 35.98
N ASP A 117 2.89 -19.89 36.92
CA ASP A 117 2.37 -18.62 37.46
C ASP A 117 2.33 -17.52 36.36
N PRO A 118 1.38 -16.57 36.41
CA PRO A 118 1.23 -15.53 35.38
C PRO A 118 2.51 -14.73 35.12
N LEU A 119 3.25 -14.33 36.16
CA LEU A 119 4.49 -13.55 35.99
C LEU A 119 5.63 -14.36 35.35
N ALA A 120 5.59 -15.69 35.46
CA ALA A 120 6.54 -16.57 34.77
C ALA A 120 6.34 -16.60 33.25
N LEU A 121 5.28 -15.97 32.72
CA LEU A 121 5.08 -15.78 31.28
C LEU A 121 5.97 -14.68 30.69
N ILE A 122 6.51 -13.76 31.50
CA ILE A 122 7.32 -12.62 31.02
C ILE A 122 8.55 -13.08 30.20
N PRO A 123 9.38 -14.04 30.68
CA PRO A 123 10.50 -14.56 29.88
C PRO A 123 10.09 -15.17 28.53
N PHE A 124 8.93 -15.84 28.46
CA PHE A 124 8.40 -16.38 27.21
C PHE A 124 7.93 -15.26 26.27
N LEU A 125 7.30 -14.21 26.80
CA LEU A 125 6.94 -13.02 26.03
C LEU A 125 8.18 -12.32 25.45
N GLU A 126 9.27 -12.25 26.20
CA GLU A 126 10.54 -11.71 25.68
C GLU A 126 11.14 -12.59 24.60
N ASP A 127 11.20 -13.91 24.80
CA ASP A 127 11.73 -14.83 23.80
C ASP A 127 10.96 -14.75 22.47
N LEU A 128 9.63 -14.70 22.53
CA LEU A 128 8.79 -14.50 21.35
C LEU A 128 8.96 -13.10 20.72
N TYR A 129 9.30 -12.08 21.51
CA TYR A 129 9.53 -10.73 20.98
C TYR A 129 10.88 -10.58 20.28
N TYR A 130 11.91 -11.30 20.75
CA TYR A 130 13.27 -11.26 20.20
C TYR A 130 13.57 -12.41 19.22
N ASP A 131 12.58 -13.25 18.90
CA ASP A 131 12.74 -14.44 18.06
C ASP A 131 13.75 -15.46 18.63
N ASP A 132 13.90 -15.50 19.96
CA ASP A 132 14.75 -16.45 20.70
C ASP A 132 13.98 -17.77 21.01
N LEU A 133 13.27 -18.31 20.02
CA LEU A 133 12.53 -19.58 20.07
C LEU A 133 12.93 -20.48 18.90
N THR A 134 13.10 -21.77 19.17
CA THR A 134 13.24 -22.80 18.13
C THR A 134 12.13 -23.84 18.19
N VAL A 135 11.73 -24.33 17.02
CA VAL A 135 10.79 -25.44 16.80
C VAL A 135 11.55 -26.54 16.05
N ASP A 136 11.67 -27.74 16.64
CA ASP A 136 12.44 -28.85 16.05
C ASP A 136 13.90 -28.47 15.73
N SER A 137 14.52 -27.63 16.58
CA SER A 137 15.86 -27.03 16.38
C SER A 137 15.97 -26.03 15.21
N ASN A 138 14.87 -25.75 14.50
CA ASN A 138 14.79 -24.73 13.48
C ASN A 138 14.20 -23.44 14.05
N THR A 139 14.46 -22.32 13.39
CA THR A 139 13.83 -21.04 13.69
C THR A 139 12.36 -21.02 13.24
N LEU A 140 11.56 -20.13 13.84
CA LEU A 140 10.11 -20.08 13.60
C LEU A 140 9.74 -19.74 12.14
N ASP A 141 10.57 -18.95 11.46
CA ASP A 141 10.46 -18.61 10.03
C ASP A 141 10.57 -19.85 9.13
N VAL A 142 11.55 -20.73 9.37
CA VAL A 142 11.71 -22.01 8.66
C VAL A 142 10.51 -22.90 8.92
N ALA A 143 10.09 -23.01 10.18
CA ALA A 143 8.92 -23.80 10.55
C ALA A 143 7.63 -23.29 9.86
N ALA A 144 7.48 -21.97 9.69
CA ALA A 144 6.37 -21.36 8.98
C ALA A 144 6.47 -21.53 7.45
N ALA A 145 7.67 -21.47 6.89
CA ALA A 145 7.93 -21.72 5.47
C ALA A 145 7.53 -23.15 5.08
N ASP A 146 7.98 -24.15 5.86
CA ASP A 146 7.65 -25.56 5.64
C ASP A 146 6.13 -25.80 5.68
N LEU A 147 5.43 -25.11 6.58
CA LEU A 147 3.99 -25.20 6.70
C LEU A 147 3.28 -24.53 5.51
N LEU A 148 3.83 -23.44 5.00
CA LEU A 148 3.28 -22.72 3.85
C LEU A 148 3.44 -23.51 2.56
N ASP A 149 4.61 -24.12 2.35
CA ASP A 149 4.89 -24.97 1.20
C ASP A 149 3.95 -26.20 1.15
N GLY A 150 3.57 -26.72 2.31
CA GLY A 150 2.57 -27.79 2.43
C GLY A 150 1.12 -27.35 2.18
N ALA A 151 0.82 -26.05 2.21
CA ALA A 151 -0.55 -25.52 2.14
C ALA A 151 -1.14 -25.49 0.71
N ASN A 152 -0.34 -25.80 -0.34
CA ASN A 152 -0.72 -25.69 -1.75
C ASN A 152 -1.32 -24.32 -2.15
N ALA A 153 -1.04 -23.25 -1.40
CA ALA A 153 -1.53 -21.91 -1.67
C ALA A 153 -0.62 -21.18 -2.67
N THR A 154 -1.22 -20.42 -3.60
CA THR A 154 -0.45 -19.58 -4.52
C THR A 154 -0.03 -18.28 -3.83
N VAL A 155 1.21 -18.24 -3.35
CA VAL A 155 1.77 -17.11 -2.62
C VAL A 155 2.84 -16.41 -3.44
N ARG A 156 2.83 -15.08 -3.40
CA ARG A 156 3.88 -14.21 -3.92
C ARG A 156 4.79 -13.81 -2.77
N GLN A 157 6.07 -14.13 -2.86
CA GLN A 157 7.04 -13.64 -1.89
C GLN A 157 7.60 -12.28 -2.30
N THR A 158 7.68 -11.37 -1.33
CA THR A 158 8.29 -10.07 -1.54
C THR A 158 9.80 -10.19 -1.43
N GLY A 159 10.49 -10.22 -2.58
CA GLY A 159 11.93 -10.47 -2.66
C GLY A 159 12.20 -11.98 -2.69
N GLY A 160 12.89 -12.49 -3.72
CA GLY A 160 13.04 -13.92 -4.01
C GLY A 160 13.91 -14.72 -3.04
N GLY A 161 13.87 -14.40 -1.74
CA GLY A 161 14.51 -15.14 -0.65
C GLY A 161 13.54 -16.10 0.05
N PRO A 162 13.96 -16.69 1.19
CA PRO A 162 13.09 -17.49 2.04
C PRO A 162 12.00 -16.65 2.71
N LEU A 163 10.97 -17.30 3.28
CA LEU A 163 9.94 -16.63 4.07
C LEU A 163 10.58 -15.91 5.25
N GLU A 164 10.29 -14.61 5.41
CA GLU A 164 10.81 -13.80 6.52
C GLU A 164 9.66 -13.40 7.45
N LEU A 165 9.87 -13.58 8.75
CA LEU A 165 8.99 -13.02 9.78
C LEU A 165 9.31 -11.55 9.98
N THR A 166 8.30 -10.69 9.87
CA THR A 166 8.52 -9.25 9.98
C THR A 166 8.59 -8.79 11.43
N SER A 167 8.99 -7.53 11.63
CA SER A 167 8.96 -6.92 12.97
C SER A 167 7.53 -6.58 13.44
N GLN A 168 6.52 -6.67 12.57
CA GLN A 168 5.13 -6.39 12.95
C GLN A 168 4.55 -7.61 13.65
N ARG A 169 4.40 -7.48 14.96
CA ARG A 169 3.98 -8.57 15.84
C ARG A 169 3.10 -8.07 16.97
N HIS A 170 2.18 -8.92 17.42
CA HIS A 170 1.35 -8.68 18.59
C HIS A 170 1.22 -9.98 19.39
N GLN A 171 1.36 -9.89 20.71
CA GLN A 171 1.29 -11.01 21.62
C GLN A 171 -0.03 -10.98 22.39
N MET A 172 -0.59 -12.15 22.66
CA MET A 172 -1.84 -12.31 23.38
C MET A 172 -1.65 -13.31 24.50
N VAL A 173 -2.03 -12.91 25.70
CA VAL A 173 -2.04 -13.76 26.89
C VAL A 173 -3.49 -14.04 27.26
N PHE A 174 -3.87 -15.31 27.31
CA PHE A 174 -5.20 -15.74 27.72
C PHE A 174 -5.10 -16.50 29.05
N THR A 175 -5.85 -16.05 30.05
CA THR A 175 -5.90 -16.68 31.38
C THR A 175 -7.33 -17.08 31.74
N SER A 176 -7.47 -18.12 32.56
CA SER A 176 -8.79 -18.61 33.00
C SER A 176 -9.38 -17.81 34.17
N ALA A 177 -8.57 -17.01 34.85
CA ALA A 177 -8.97 -16.15 35.97
C ALA A 177 -8.50 -14.71 35.75
N THR A 178 -9.22 -13.75 36.35
CA THR A 178 -8.81 -12.34 36.39
C THR A 178 -7.50 -12.19 37.14
N LEU A 179 -6.67 -11.27 36.66
CA LEU A 179 -5.37 -10.98 37.22
C LEU A 179 -5.40 -9.62 37.94
N PRO A 180 -4.59 -9.42 38.99
CA PRO A 180 -4.35 -8.10 39.55
C PRO A 180 -3.83 -7.13 38.48
N GLU A 181 -4.17 -5.84 38.62
CA GLU A 181 -3.79 -4.81 37.65
C GLU A 181 -2.26 -4.69 37.48
N ASP A 182 -1.51 -4.77 38.58
CA ASP A 182 -0.04 -4.77 38.56
C ASP A 182 0.53 -5.94 37.72
N THR A 183 -0.05 -7.14 37.84
CA THR A 183 0.35 -8.30 37.02
C THR A 183 0.06 -8.06 35.54
N ILE A 184 -1.11 -7.49 35.21
CA ILE A 184 -1.47 -7.17 33.83
C ILE A 184 -0.48 -6.15 33.24
N GLN A 185 -0.13 -5.12 34.00
CA GLN A 185 0.80 -4.09 33.58
C GLN A 185 2.19 -4.68 33.30
N ARG A 186 2.72 -5.50 34.22
CA ARG A 186 4.02 -6.18 34.05
C ARG A 186 4.05 -7.10 32.84
N LEU A 187 2.94 -7.82 32.58
CA LEU A 187 2.80 -8.64 31.37
C LEU A 187 2.81 -7.80 30.09
N ILE A 188 2.05 -6.69 30.06
CA ILE A 188 1.96 -5.85 28.87
C ILE A 188 3.29 -5.17 28.55
N TYR A 189 4.00 -4.68 29.57
CA TYR A 189 5.32 -4.07 29.39
C TYR A 189 6.45 -5.10 29.29
N ARG A 190 6.18 -6.38 29.57
CA ARG A 190 7.14 -7.50 29.62
C ARG A 190 8.30 -7.21 30.57
N ALA A 191 8.00 -6.54 31.66
CA ALA A 191 8.99 -6.11 32.63
C ALA A 191 8.43 -6.30 34.03
N ASP A 192 9.21 -6.98 34.87
CA ASP A 192 8.92 -7.13 36.29
C ASP A 192 9.50 -5.93 37.06
N LEU A 193 9.02 -4.73 36.71
CA LEU A 193 9.46 -3.46 37.28
C LEU A 193 8.26 -2.65 37.75
N ASP A 194 8.45 -1.87 38.81
CA ASP A 194 7.43 -0.95 39.31
C ASP A 194 7.14 0.12 38.26
N ALA A 195 6.00 0.00 37.60
CA ALA A 195 5.61 0.90 36.53
C ALA A 195 4.85 2.11 37.10
N ASN A 196 5.16 3.30 36.59
CA ASN A 196 4.42 4.51 36.97
C ASN A 196 3.05 4.51 36.27
N PRO A 197 1.93 4.47 37.02
CA PRO A 197 0.59 4.41 36.43
C PRO A 197 0.23 5.66 35.61
N GLU A 198 0.84 6.83 35.88
CA GLU A 198 0.55 8.08 35.16
C GLU A 198 0.98 8.04 33.69
N TYR A 199 1.93 7.17 33.32
CA TYR A 199 2.45 7.05 31.95
C TYR A 199 1.99 5.76 31.26
N SER A 200 0.93 5.14 31.77
CA SER A 200 0.37 3.93 31.16
C SER A 200 -0.42 4.26 29.89
N SER A 201 -0.07 3.60 28.79
CA SER A 201 -0.82 3.66 27.52
C SER A 201 -1.79 2.48 27.35
N ILE A 202 -2.00 1.70 28.42
CA ILE A 202 -2.84 0.51 28.41
C ILE A 202 -4.31 0.93 28.32
N GLN A 203 -5.04 0.33 27.39
CA GLN A 203 -6.48 0.53 27.24
C GLN A 203 -7.24 -0.67 27.82
N TYR A 204 -8.36 -0.39 28.48
CA TYR A 204 -9.24 -1.40 29.06
C TYR A 204 -10.59 -1.39 28.33
N PRO A 205 -10.85 -2.35 27.41
CA PRO A 205 -12.11 -2.40 26.66
C PRO A 205 -13.32 -2.57 27.60
N ALA A 206 -14.16 -1.54 27.70
CA ALA A 206 -15.29 -1.49 28.65
C ALA A 206 -16.24 -2.69 28.54
N GLU A 207 -16.52 -3.17 27.33
CA GLU A 207 -17.46 -4.29 27.13
C GLU A 207 -16.90 -5.64 27.58
N LEU A 208 -15.58 -5.82 27.56
CA LEU A 208 -14.90 -7.03 28.07
C LEU A 208 -14.66 -6.97 29.58
N ASN A 209 -14.58 -5.76 30.15
CA ASN A 209 -14.39 -5.52 31.58
C ASN A 209 -15.70 -5.24 32.34
N ARG A 210 -16.86 -5.46 31.71
CA ARG A 210 -18.18 -5.17 32.29
C ARG A 210 -18.53 -6.05 33.48
N ARG A 211 -17.92 -7.23 33.60
CA ARG A 211 -18.16 -8.19 34.69
C ARG A 211 -16.93 -8.27 35.59
N PRO A 212 -17.09 -8.37 36.91
CA PRO A 212 -15.94 -8.46 37.83
C PRO A 212 -15.15 -9.76 37.68
N THR A 213 -15.74 -10.80 37.06
CA THR A 213 -15.14 -12.11 36.87
C THR A 213 -14.40 -12.25 35.54
N SER A 214 -14.31 -11.21 34.72
CA SER A 214 -13.65 -11.25 33.41
C SER A 214 -12.96 -9.93 33.14
N GLY A 215 -11.79 -9.97 32.51
CA GLY A 215 -11.00 -8.78 32.23
C GLY A 215 -10.41 -8.80 30.83
N ALA A 216 -10.06 -7.62 30.33
CA ALA A 216 -9.20 -7.47 29.17
C ALA A 216 -8.39 -6.18 29.26
N ALA A 217 -7.15 -6.24 28.86
CA ALA A 217 -6.26 -5.10 28.76
C ALA A 217 -5.49 -5.17 27.45
N VAL A 218 -5.30 -4.02 26.81
CA VAL A 218 -4.74 -3.92 25.46
C VAL A 218 -3.61 -2.92 25.52
N GLY A 219 -2.40 -3.38 25.19
CA GLY A 219 -1.25 -2.52 24.90
C GLY A 219 -0.93 -2.52 23.41
N ALA A 220 0.10 -1.76 23.02
CA ALA A 220 0.54 -1.69 21.63
C ALA A 220 1.01 -3.04 21.08
N TYR A 221 1.76 -3.81 21.88
CA TYR A 221 2.37 -5.07 21.45
C TYR A 221 1.86 -6.31 22.18
N VAL A 222 1.17 -6.14 23.31
CA VAL A 222 0.69 -7.24 24.14
C VAL A 222 -0.74 -6.95 24.58
N SER A 223 -1.63 -7.92 24.43
CA SER A 223 -2.97 -7.90 25.00
C SER A 223 -3.14 -9.04 26.00
N VAL A 224 -3.87 -8.79 27.08
CA VAL A 224 -4.21 -9.79 28.09
C VAL A 224 -5.73 -9.93 28.14
N LEU A 225 -6.23 -11.15 27.97
CA LEU A 225 -7.64 -11.49 28.12
C LEU A 225 -7.78 -12.51 29.24
N ALA A 226 -8.67 -12.24 30.19
CA ALA A 226 -8.84 -13.05 31.38
C ALA A 226 -10.29 -13.49 31.56
N ALA A 227 -10.48 -14.79 31.78
CA ALA A 227 -11.77 -15.42 32.08
C ALA A 227 -12.87 -15.06 31.05
N GLN A 228 -12.49 -15.06 29.76
CA GLN A 228 -13.41 -14.81 28.66
C GLN A 228 -14.04 -16.13 28.15
N GLN A 229 -15.04 -16.01 27.29
CA GLN A 229 -15.61 -17.16 26.58
C GLN A 229 -14.72 -17.53 25.39
N ASP A 230 -14.69 -18.80 25.00
CA ASP A 230 -13.74 -19.34 24.02
C ASP A 230 -13.84 -18.63 22.67
N TYR A 231 -15.08 -18.34 22.25
CA TYR A 231 -15.31 -17.62 21.01
C TYR A 231 -14.91 -16.14 21.07
N ILE A 232 -14.92 -15.51 22.25
CA ILE A 232 -14.43 -14.14 22.40
C ILE A 232 -12.92 -14.11 22.29
N GLU A 233 -12.21 -15.05 22.91
CA GLU A 233 -10.75 -15.20 22.78
C GLU A 233 -10.35 -15.44 21.32
N ASN A 234 -11.04 -16.35 20.63
CA ASN A 234 -10.79 -16.66 19.22
C ASN A 234 -11.08 -15.46 18.30
N CYS A 235 -12.17 -14.72 18.54
CA CYS A 235 -12.44 -13.49 17.79
C CYS A 235 -11.38 -12.41 18.06
N ALA A 236 -10.92 -12.26 19.30
CA ALA A 236 -9.86 -11.33 19.65
C ALA A 236 -8.52 -11.71 18.97
N LEU A 237 -8.22 -13.01 18.86
CA LEU A 237 -7.08 -13.51 18.10
C LEU A 237 -7.19 -13.13 16.61
N LEU A 238 -8.36 -13.33 16.00
CA LEU A 238 -8.58 -12.95 14.60
C LEU A 238 -8.52 -11.43 14.39
N SER A 239 -9.00 -10.63 15.35
CA SER A 239 -8.78 -9.18 15.37
C SER A 239 -7.29 -8.82 15.39
N ALA A 240 -6.49 -9.50 16.23
CA ALA A 240 -5.04 -9.28 16.26
C ALA A 240 -4.36 -9.68 14.94
N VAL A 241 -4.79 -10.78 14.31
CA VAL A 241 -4.33 -11.19 12.97
C VAL A 241 -4.58 -10.08 11.94
N GLN A 242 -5.79 -9.52 11.89
CA GLN A 242 -6.11 -8.42 10.98
C GLN A 242 -5.28 -7.16 11.25
N VAL A 243 -5.16 -6.76 12.52
CA VAL A 243 -4.42 -5.54 12.88
C VAL A 243 -2.92 -5.69 12.59
N VAL A 244 -2.33 -6.85 12.83
CA VAL A 244 -0.92 -7.12 12.51
C VAL A 244 -0.70 -7.13 10.99
N ALA A 245 -1.58 -7.76 10.22
CA ALA A 245 -1.53 -7.73 8.76
C ALA A 245 -1.61 -6.29 8.22
N ALA A 246 -2.59 -5.51 8.70
CA ALA A 246 -2.78 -4.11 8.34
C ALA A 246 -1.58 -3.23 8.72
N SER A 247 -0.98 -3.48 9.90
CA SER A 247 0.23 -2.77 10.37
C SER A 247 1.46 -3.10 9.53
N CYS A 248 1.55 -4.31 8.99
CA CYS A 248 2.58 -4.65 8.01
C CYS A 248 2.33 -3.99 6.66
N LYS A 249 1.09 -4.00 6.18
CA LYS A 249 0.72 -3.41 4.89
C LYS A 249 0.89 -1.89 4.89
N ILE A 250 0.51 -1.17 5.95
CA ILE A 250 0.76 0.27 6.05
C ILE A 250 2.26 0.59 5.99
N ARG A 251 3.11 -0.25 6.60
CA ARG A 251 4.56 -0.08 6.55
C ARG A 251 5.11 -0.30 5.14
N SER A 252 4.65 -1.33 4.43
CA SER A 252 5.09 -1.58 3.06
C SER A 252 4.63 -0.47 2.11
N VAL A 253 3.37 -0.01 2.22
CA VAL A 253 2.84 1.13 1.46
C VAL A 253 3.62 2.40 1.76
N ARG A 254 3.96 2.67 3.03
CA ARG A 254 4.77 3.83 3.42
C ARG A 254 6.14 3.82 2.75
N PHE A 255 6.84 2.69 2.75
CA PHE A 255 8.14 2.58 2.07
C PHE A 255 7.98 2.76 0.56
N ALA A 256 6.98 2.12 -0.04
CA ALA A 256 6.75 2.22 -1.47
C ALA A 256 6.36 3.65 -1.90
N ALA A 257 5.57 4.37 -1.10
CA ALA A 257 5.22 5.77 -1.34
C ALA A 257 6.44 6.70 -1.23
N TYR A 258 7.32 6.44 -0.27
CA TYR A 258 8.59 7.16 -0.12
C TYR A 258 9.50 6.97 -1.34
N GLU A 259 9.66 5.73 -1.81
CA GLU A 259 10.41 5.41 -3.04
C GLU A 259 9.80 6.08 -4.28
N THR A 260 8.47 6.09 -4.41
CA THR A 260 7.78 6.83 -5.48
C THR A 260 8.14 8.32 -5.44
N LEU A 261 8.11 8.97 -4.28
CA LEU A 261 8.47 10.37 -4.12
C LEU A 261 9.95 10.65 -4.48
N LEU A 262 10.87 9.78 -4.08
CA LEU A 262 12.28 9.87 -4.47
C LEU A 262 12.43 9.78 -5.99
N ARG A 263 11.74 8.83 -6.63
CA ARG A 263 11.82 8.63 -8.07
C ARG A 263 11.25 9.82 -8.87
N VAL A 264 10.16 10.42 -8.38
CA VAL A 264 9.60 11.64 -8.96
C VAL A 264 10.60 12.80 -8.87
N ARG A 265 11.29 12.94 -7.74
CA ARG A 265 12.34 13.95 -7.57
C ARG A 265 13.50 13.72 -8.54
N GLU A 266 13.96 12.48 -8.69
CA GLU A 266 15.00 12.10 -9.65
C GLU A 266 14.59 12.46 -11.08
N LEU A 267 13.36 12.16 -11.48
CA LEU A 267 12.82 12.55 -12.79
C LEU A 267 12.90 14.07 -12.99
N GLY A 268 12.56 14.86 -11.97
CA GLY A 268 12.70 16.32 -11.99
C GLY A 268 14.14 16.75 -12.33
N THR A 269 15.14 16.11 -11.74
CA THR A 269 16.57 16.42 -11.97
C THR A 269 17.11 15.91 -13.32
N ALA A 270 16.68 14.73 -13.78
CA ALA A 270 17.10 14.12 -15.03
C ALA A 270 16.37 14.69 -16.27
N ARG A 271 15.67 15.83 -16.11
CA ARG A 271 14.84 16.44 -17.16
C ARG A 271 15.60 16.79 -18.44
N THR A 272 16.89 17.09 -18.34
CA THR A 272 17.74 17.47 -19.49
C THR A 272 18.32 16.28 -20.25
N THR A 273 18.43 15.11 -19.62
CA THR A 273 19.09 13.92 -20.19
C THR A 273 18.10 12.90 -20.74
N MET A 274 16.84 12.90 -20.30
CA MET A 274 15.83 11.94 -20.75
C MET A 274 15.09 12.38 -22.01
N THR A 275 14.78 11.41 -22.88
CA THR A 275 13.89 11.65 -24.02
C THR A 275 12.43 11.78 -23.56
N THR A 276 11.62 12.58 -24.29
CA THR A 276 10.20 12.78 -23.97
C THR A 276 9.40 11.48 -23.87
N PRO A 277 9.53 10.50 -24.79
CA PRO A 277 8.80 9.23 -24.69
C PRO A 277 9.15 8.44 -23.43
N THR A 278 10.45 8.32 -23.11
CA THR A 278 10.90 7.61 -21.90
C THR A 278 10.36 8.26 -20.64
N ARG A 279 10.35 9.60 -20.58
CA ARG A 279 9.78 10.33 -19.44
C ARG A 279 8.28 10.06 -19.24
N ARG A 280 7.49 10.03 -20.32
CA ARG A 280 6.05 9.71 -20.23
C ARG A 280 5.80 8.30 -19.73
N ALA A 281 6.58 7.33 -20.23
CA ALA A 281 6.50 5.95 -19.77
C ALA A 281 6.81 5.83 -18.27
N GLU A 282 7.84 6.52 -17.79
CA GLU A 282 8.16 6.53 -16.36
C GLU A 282 7.08 7.20 -15.51
N LEU A 283 6.53 8.35 -15.94
CA LEU A 283 5.41 8.99 -15.22
C LEU A 283 4.19 8.08 -15.19
N ALA A 284 3.81 7.45 -16.31
CA ALA A 284 2.70 6.51 -16.36
C ALA A 284 2.91 5.33 -15.39
N ARG A 285 4.13 4.77 -15.34
CA ARG A 285 4.49 3.71 -14.40
C ARG A 285 4.39 4.16 -12.93
N LEU A 286 4.74 5.41 -12.63
CA LEU A 286 4.62 5.95 -11.27
C LEU A 286 3.16 6.20 -10.89
N HIS A 287 2.31 6.63 -11.82
CA HIS A 287 0.87 6.72 -11.59
C HIS A 287 0.24 5.35 -11.31
N GLU A 288 0.62 4.33 -12.08
CA GLU A 288 0.15 2.96 -11.87
C GLU A 288 0.54 2.44 -10.48
N LYS A 289 1.82 2.62 -10.09
CA LYS A 289 2.30 2.24 -8.75
C LYS A 289 1.57 2.99 -7.63
N LEU A 290 1.25 4.27 -7.82
CA LEU A 290 0.55 5.06 -6.83
C LEU A 290 -0.90 4.58 -6.66
N ALA A 291 -1.58 4.28 -7.77
CA ALA A 291 -2.91 3.70 -7.74
C ALA A 291 -2.92 2.33 -7.02
N GLU A 292 -1.91 1.49 -7.26
CA GLU A 292 -1.73 0.22 -6.54
C GLU A 292 -1.55 0.43 -5.03
N GLN A 293 -0.76 1.44 -4.63
CA GLN A 293 -0.54 1.80 -3.22
C GLN A 293 -1.82 2.33 -2.54
N GLU A 294 -2.61 3.14 -3.23
CA GLU A 294 -3.91 3.63 -2.74
C GLU A 294 -4.90 2.48 -2.54
N LEU A 295 -5.01 1.56 -3.51
CA LEU A 295 -5.86 0.37 -3.39
C LEU A 295 -5.40 -0.53 -2.24
N ALA A 296 -4.09 -0.75 -2.09
CA ALA A 296 -3.53 -1.53 -0.99
C ALA A 296 -3.83 -0.91 0.38
N LEU A 297 -3.82 0.43 0.49
CA LEU A 297 -4.18 1.13 1.71
C LEU A 297 -5.68 0.96 2.04
N THR A 298 -6.56 1.15 1.06
CA THR A 298 -8.00 1.05 1.27
C THR A 298 -8.43 -0.37 1.64
N PHE A 299 -8.03 -1.38 0.86
CA PHE A 299 -8.48 -2.75 1.10
C PHE A 299 -7.68 -3.47 2.19
N GLY A 300 -6.37 -3.25 2.28
CA GLY A 300 -5.50 -3.97 3.21
C GLY A 300 -5.42 -3.35 4.61
N VAL A 301 -5.79 -2.07 4.77
CA VAL A 301 -5.58 -1.33 6.03
C VAL A 301 -6.85 -0.64 6.53
N GLU A 302 -7.50 0.19 5.70
CA GLU A 302 -8.68 0.95 6.12
C GLU A 302 -9.87 0.02 6.43
N ALA A 303 -10.14 -0.97 5.57
CA ALA A 303 -11.17 -1.97 5.79
C ALA A 303 -10.95 -2.77 7.09
N ALA A 304 -9.70 -3.08 7.42
CA ALA A 304 -9.35 -3.80 8.65
C ALA A 304 -9.63 -2.99 9.94
N CYS A 305 -9.80 -1.66 9.86
CA CYS A 305 -10.07 -0.82 11.02
C CYS A 305 -11.52 -0.87 11.51
N GLU A 306 -12.45 -1.40 10.70
CA GLU A 306 -13.90 -1.33 10.94
C GLU A 306 -14.58 -2.71 11.03
N ILE A 307 -14.05 -3.57 11.89
CA ILE A 307 -14.59 -4.93 12.08
C ILE A 307 -16.07 -4.96 12.49
N GLY A 308 -16.58 -3.89 13.12
CA GLY A 308 -17.95 -3.82 13.62
C GLY A 308 -19.02 -3.88 12.54
N ILE A 309 -18.67 -3.51 11.29
CA ILE A 309 -19.57 -3.64 10.13
C ILE A 309 -19.77 -5.11 9.77
N LEU A 310 -18.73 -5.94 9.95
CA LEU A 310 -18.72 -7.35 9.59
C LEU A 310 -19.23 -8.24 10.74
N ILE A 311 -18.86 -7.89 11.97
CA ILE A 311 -19.18 -8.66 13.17
C ILE A 311 -19.89 -7.73 14.17
N PRO A 312 -21.23 -7.72 14.20
CA PRO A 312 -22.02 -6.85 15.07
C PRO A 312 -22.04 -7.40 16.51
N ALA A 313 -20.88 -7.44 17.16
CA ALA A 313 -20.70 -7.91 18.53
C ALA A 313 -19.88 -6.91 19.36
N LEU A 314 -20.56 -6.19 20.25
CA LEU A 314 -19.98 -5.11 21.06
C LEU A 314 -18.66 -5.46 21.76
N ARG A 315 -18.55 -6.69 22.28
CA ARG A 315 -17.32 -7.17 22.95
C ARG A 315 -16.12 -7.28 22.00
N VAL A 316 -16.35 -7.83 20.81
CA VAL A 316 -15.30 -7.99 19.79
C VAL A 316 -14.97 -6.63 19.17
N GLU A 317 -15.99 -5.85 18.83
CA GLU A 317 -15.84 -4.52 18.26
C GLU A 317 -15.07 -3.57 19.20
N ASN A 318 -15.43 -3.55 20.49
CA ASN A 318 -14.77 -2.68 21.48
C ASN A 318 -13.31 -3.10 21.69
N PHE A 319 -13.01 -4.40 21.75
CA PHE A 319 -11.63 -4.89 21.80
C PHE A 319 -10.84 -4.45 20.56
N HIS A 320 -11.36 -4.72 19.37
CA HIS A 320 -10.71 -4.38 18.10
C HIS A 320 -10.44 -2.89 17.98
N ARG A 321 -11.41 -2.05 18.36
CA ARG A 321 -11.25 -0.59 18.36
C ARG A 321 -10.12 -0.13 19.27
N GLN A 322 -10.03 -0.70 20.48
CA GLN A 322 -8.94 -0.37 21.41
C GLN A 322 -7.59 -0.89 20.91
N LEU A 323 -7.55 -2.05 20.27
CA LEU A 323 -6.33 -2.58 19.65
C LEU A 323 -5.83 -1.72 18.49
N VAL A 324 -6.73 -1.29 17.60
CA VAL A 324 -6.45 -0.35 16.51
C VAL A 324 -5.94 0.99 17.05
N ALA A 325 -6.48 1.46 18.18
CA ALA A 325 -6.04 2.69 18.83
C ALA A 325 -4.63 2.54 19.46
N CYS A 326 -4.40 1.47 20.23
CA CYS A 326 -3.11 1.23 20.91
C CYS A 326 -1.95 1.01 19.94
N THR A 327 -2.22 0.42 18.78
CA THR A 327 -1.22 0.18 17.73
C THR A 327 -0.91 1.45 16.91
N GLY A 328 -1.68 2.54 17.07
CA GLY A 328 -1.48 3.78 16.31
C GLY A 328 -1.80 3.61 14.82
N LEU A 329 -2.62 2.62 14.45
CA LEU A 329 -2.89 2.29 13.06
C LEU A 329 -3.60 3.42 12.32
N ARG A 330 -4.57 4.09 12.96
CA ARG A 330 -5.31 5.22 12.36
C ARG A 330 -4.42 6.43 12.07
N ASP A 331 -3.50 6.76 12.98
CA ASP A 331 -2.54 7.84 12.78
C ASP A 331 -1.55 7.53 11.66
N SER A 332 -1.17 6.24 11.56
CA SER A 332 -0.31 5.74 10.49
C SER A 332 -0.99 5.83 9.11
N ILE A 333 -2.29 5.50 9.02
CA ILE A 333 -3.12 5.70 7.82
C ILE A 333 -3.08 7.16 7.40
N ALA A 334 -3.47 8.08 8.30
CA ALA A 334 -3.52 9.52 7.98
C ALA A 334 -2.17 10.07 7.47
N THR A 335 -1.07 9.60 8.07
CA THR A 335 0.29 9.97 7.64
C THR A 335 0.60 9.47 6.23
N VAL A 336 0.29 8.21 5.93
CA VAL A 336 0.55 7.59 4.62
C VAL A 336 -0.37 8.15 3.53
N SER A 337 -1.66 8.35 3.80
CA SER A 337 -2.58 9.01 2.86
C SER A 337 -2.09 10.41 2.49
N THR A 338 -1.52 11.14 3.46
CA THR A 338 -0.90 12.44 3.20
C THR A 338 0.34 12.33 2.29
N MET A 339 1.17 11.29 2.46
CA MET A 339 2.31 11.05 1.58
C MET A 339 1.87 10.72 0.14
N LEU A 340 0.86 9.86 -0.01
CA LEU A 340 0.29 9.51 -1.31
C LEU A 340 -0.31 10.73 -2.01
N ALA A 341 -1.13 11.51 -1.31
CA ALA A 341 -1.72 12.75 -1.85
C ALA A 341 -0.64 13.75 -2.31
N ARG A 342 0.47 13.87 -1.59
CA ARG A 342 1.62 14.68 -2.02
C ARG A 342 2.27 14.09 -3.28
N ALA A 343 2.46 12.77 -3.35
CA ALA A 343 3.01 12.13 -4.54
C ALA A 343 2.13 12.36 -5.78
N THR A 344 0.80 12.23 -5.63
CA THR A 344 -0.18 12.53 -6.68
C THR A 344 -0.04 13.97 -7.17
N SER A 345 0.03 14.92 -6.24
CA SER A 345 0.17 16.35 -6.56
C SER A 345 1.46 16.66 -7.32
N VAL A 346 2.60 16.09 -6.88
CA VAL A 346 3.89 16.31 -7.55
C VAL A 346 3.92 15.65 -8.94
N LEU A 347 3.35 14.44 -9.08
CA LEU A 347 3.24 13.77 -10.38
C LEU A 347 2.38 14.58 -11.36
N ALA A 348 1.23 15.08 -10.92
CA ALA A 348 0.35 15.91 -11.74
C ALA A 348 1.05 17.22 -12.17
N ALA A 349 1.81 17.84 -11.27
CA ALA A 349 2.60 19.04 -11.60
C ALA A 349 3.70 18.73 -12.64
N GLU A 350 4.33 17.57 -12.55
CA GLU A 350 5.36 17.15 -13.50
C GLU A 350 4.77 16.83 -14.88
N GLU A 351 3.61 16.17 -14.93
CA GLU A 351 2.88 15.93 -16.17
C GLU A 351 2.43 17.24 -16.85
N ALA A 352 1.92 18.20 -16.07
CA ALA A 352 1.55 19.52 -16.57
C ALA A 352 2.78 20.28 -17.12
N SER A 353 3.92 20.19 -16.41
CA SER A 353 5.19 20.77 -16.87
C SER A 353 5.63 20.16 -18.21
N GLN A 354 5.53 18.84 -18.34
CA GLN A 354 5.86 18.15 -19.58
C GLN A 354 4.93 18.55 -20.74
N THR A 355 3.62 18.63 -20.47
CA THR A 355 2.62 19.03 -21.47
C THR A 355 2.88 20.45 -21.99
N SER A 356 3.25 21.37 -21.10
CA SER A 356 3.63 22.74 -21.45
C SER A 356 4.87 22.78 -22.35
N LEU A 357 5.92 22.01 -22.02
CA LEU A 357 7.12 21.91 -22.86
C LEU A 357 6.83 21.33 -24.25
N ASP A 358 5.95 20.34 -24.32
CA ASP A 358 5.55 19.74 -25.59
C ASP A 358 4.70 20.69 -26.44
N ALA A 359 3.92 21.57 -25.81
CA ALA A 359 3.20 22.64 -26.50
C ALA A 359 4.20 23.67 -27.08
N GLN A 360 5.16 24.15 -26.28
CA GLN A 360 6.19 25.09 -26.75
C GLN A 360 7.01 24.52 -27.92
N ARG A 361 7.39 23.24 -27.87
CA ARG A 361 8.12 22.59 -28.97
C ARG A 361 7.27 22.48 -30.23
N ARG A 362 5.97 22.21 -30.11
CA ARG A 362 5.03 22.19 -31.23
C ARG A 362 4.86 23.58 -31.85
N ASP A 363 4.78 24.61 -31.03
CA ASP A 363 4.67 26.00 -31.50
C ASP A 363 5.93 26.45 -32.23
N LEU A 364 7.12 26.13 -31.71
CA LEU A 364 8.39 26.40 -32.41
C LEU A 364 8.50 25.66 -33.75
N ARG A 365 8.01 24.42 -33.83
CA ARG A 365 7.95 23.68 -35.10
C ARG A 365 6.98 24.32 -36.08
N ARG A 366 5.78 24.71 -35.64
CA ARG A 366 4.79 25.41 -36.46
C ARG A 366 5.35 26.73 -36.98
N LEU A 367 6.04 27.50 -36.15
CA LEU A 367 6.73 28.73 -36.55
C LEU A 367 7.79 28.45 -37.62
N ARG A 368 8.63 27.44 -37.42
CA ARG A 368 9.66 27.06 -38.42
C ARG A 368 9.05 26.61 -39.74
N TYR A 369 7.99 25.80 -39.72
CA TYR A 369 7.28 25.38 -40.92
C TYR A 369 6.58 26.55 -41.61
N GLY A 370 5.93 27.43 -40.86
CA GLY A 370 5.31 28.65 -41.40
C GLY A 370 6.32 29.57 -42.08
N VAL A 371 7.48 29.79 -41.45
CA VAL A 371 8.59 30.56 -42.04
C VAL A 371 9.14 29.88 -43.30
N ALA A 372 9.33 28.56 -43.28
CA ALA A 372 9.83 27.82 -44.44
C ALA A 372 8.85 27.86 -45.63
N ILE A 373 7.55 27.69 -45.38
CA ILE A 373 6.50 27.77 -46.41
C ILE A 373 6.41 29.21 -46.95
N GLY A 374 6.50 30.22 -46.08
CA GLY A 374 6.56 31.62 -46.48
C GLY A 374 7.72 31.89 -47.42
N LEU A 375 8.93 31.49 -47.04
CA LEU A 375 10.14 31.68 -47.85
C LEU A 375 10.07 30.93 -49.20
N LEU A 376 9.57 29.69 -49.20
CA LEU A 376 9.38 28.91 -50.42
C LEU A 376 8.37 29.58 -51.35
N SER A 377 7.27 30.10 -50.81
CA SER A 377 6.23 30.79 -51.59
C SER A 377 6.76 32.11 -52.17
N THR A 378 7.55 32.87 -51.40
CA THR A 378 8.17 34.11 -51.87
C THR A 378 9.14 33.89 -53.05
N ILE A 379 9.78 32.73 -53.14
CA ILE A 379 10.70 32.39 -54.25
C ILE A 379 9.95 31.74 -55.42
N ALA A 380 9.03 30.81 -55.14
CA ALA A 380 8.36 30.00 -56.17
C ALA A 380 7.34 30.80 -56.97
N VAL A 381 6.60 31.71 -56.32
CA VAL A 381 5.55 32.51 -56.99
C VAL A 381 6.14 33.39 -58.10
N PRO A 382 7.20 34.18 -57.87
CA PRO A 382 7.80 34.99 -58.93
C PRO A 382 8.39 34.15 -60.08
N ILE A 383 9.05 33.02 -59.76
CA ILE A 383 9.58 32.12 -60.78
C ILE A 383 8.43 31.56 -61.64
N GLY A 384 7.33 31.14 -61.01
CA GLY A 384 6.14 30.66 -61.72
C GLY A 384 5.48 31.72 -62.59
N ILE A 385 5.42 32.98 -62.13
CA ILE A 385 4.90 34.11 -62.91
C ILE A 385 5.79 34.36 -64.14
N ILE A 386 7.11 34.38 -63.97
CA ILE A 386 8.07 34.57 -65.08
C ILE A 386 7.92 33.43 -66.10
N LEU A 387 7.97 32.17 -65.65
CA LEU A 387 7.83 31.01 -66.53
C LEU A 387 6.47 30.97 -67.23
N GLY A 388 5.40 31.34 -66.52
CA GLY A 388 4.05 31.42 -67.10
C GLY A 388 3.91 32.51 -68.16
N PHE A 389 4.54 33.67 -67.94
CA PHE A 389 4.55 34.77 -68.92
C PHE A 389 5.27 34.37 -70.22
N PHE A 390 6.42 33.70 -70.13
CA PHE A 390 7.18 33.24 -71.29
C PHE A 390 6.64 31.95 -71.93
N GLY A 391 5.90 31.12 -71.18
CA GLY A 391 5.32 29.87 -71.68
C GLY A 391 3.93 30.02 -72.33
N GLY A 392 3.18 31.06 -71.95
CA GLY A 392 1.97 31.46 -72.66
C GLY A 392 2.36 32.22 -73.93
N ASN A 393 1.92 31.76 -75.11
CA ASN A 393 2.10 32.46 -76.39
C ASN A 393 1.29 33.78 -76.44
N TYR A 394 1.64 34.73 -75.58
CA TYR A 394 1.08 36.07 -75.59
C TYR A 394 1.70 36.86 -76.74
N THR A 395 0.91 37.73 -77.39
CA THR A 395 1.35 38.58 -78.51
C THR A 395 2.48 39.56 -78.16
N GLN A 396 2.88 39.62 -76.88
CA GLN A 396 3.92 40.46 -76.31
C GLN A 396 5.26 39.72 -76.13
N VAL A 397 5.31 38.41 -76.42
CA VAL A 397 6.53 37.59 -76.33
C VAL A 397 7.06 37.35 -77.75
N ASP A 398 8.28 37.82 -78.03
CA ASP A 398 8.91 37.77 -79.35
C ASP A 398 9.85 36.55 -79.40
N GLY A 399 9.51 35.56 -80.24
CA GLY A 399 10.19 34.26 -80.27
C GLY A 399 11.64 34.31 -80.75
N ASP A 400 12.05 35.39 -81.42
CA ASP A 400 13.40 35.58 -81.94
C ASP A 400 14.32 36.32 -80.95
N ARG A 401 13.82 36.71 -79.77
CA ARG A 401 14.58 37.41 -78.73
C ARG A 401 14.81 36.56 -77.50
N SER A 402 15.96 36.78 -76.85
CA SER A 402 16.28 36.11 -75.60
C SER A 402 15.35 36.57 -74.47
N MET A 403 14.90 35.62 -73.64
CA MET A 403 14.20 35.87 -72.38
C MET A 403 14.89 36.92 -71.49
N PHE A 404 16.22 37.07 -71.60
CA PHE A 404 17.02 37.98 -70.79
C PHE A 404 17.24 39.37 -71.42
N ASP A 405 16.56 39.71 -72.51
CA ASP A 405 16.67 41.03 -73.15
C ASP A 405 16.02 42.13 -72.28
N TRP A 406 16.86 42.73 -71.42
CA TRP A 406 16.48 43.77 -70.48
C TRP A 406 15.85 44.99 -71.16
N SER A 407 16.21 45.28 -72.42
CA SER A 407 15.71 46.46 -73.13
C SER A 407 14.22 46.36 -73.47
N HIS A 408 13.70 45.15 -73.65
CA HIS A 408 12.32 44.90 -74.08
C HIS A 408 11.40 44.48 -72.92
N TYR A 409 11.89 43.64 -72.00
CA TYR A 409 11.07 43.07 -70.93
C TYR A 409 11.16 43.81 -69.57
N HIS A 410 11.75 45.01 -69.52
CA HIS A 410 11.98 45.74 -68.27
C HIS A 410 10.70 46.00 -67.45
N ASP A 411 9.58 46.34 -68.08
CA ASP A 411 8.30 46.61 -67.41
C ASP A 411 7.75 45.37 -66.69
N MET A 412 7.89 44.19 -67.30
CA MET A 412 7.51 42.92 -66.69
C MET A 412 8.41 42.60 -65.49
N TYR A 413 9.73 42.73 -65.65
CA TYR A 413 10.66 42.49 -64.54
C TYR A 413 10.44 43.47 -63.37
N LEU A 414 10.12 44.74 -63.65
CA LEU A 414 9.75 45.73 -62.63
C LEU A 414 8.43 45.38 -61.93
N ALA A 415 7.42 44.92 -62.66
CA ALA A 415 6.15 44.48 -62.08
C ALA A 415 6.32 43.24 -61.17
N VAL A 416 7.10 42.25 -61.60
CA VAL A 416 7.43 41.07 -60.80
C VAL A 416 8.25 41.46 -59.57
N LEU A 417 9.24 42.35 -59.73
CA LEU A 417 10.03 42.86 -58.60
C LEU A 417 9.15 43.64 -57.61
N GLY A 418 8.23 44.47 -58.10
CA GLY A 418 7.26 45.19 -57.27
C GLY A 418 6.33 44.25 -56.50
N MET A 419 5.88 43.17 -57.14
CA MET A 419 5.06 42.13 -56.48
C MET A 419 5.85 41.38 -55.40
N ILE A 420 7.13 41.04 -55.67
CA ILE A 420 8.04 40.45 -54.68
C ILE A 420 8.21 41.39 -53.48
N LEU A 421 8.47 42.68 -53.73
CA LEU A 421 8.67 43.67 -52.67
C LEU A 421 7.40 43.89 -51.85
N ALA A 422 6.22 43.93 -52.48
CA ALA A 422 4.94 44.05 -51.79
C ALA A 422 4.66 42.81 -50.92
N ALA A 423 4.86 41.60 -51.45
CA ALA A 423 4.72 40.37 -50.69
C ALA A 423 5.72 40.28 -49.52
N GLY A 424 6.98 40.69 -49.76
CA GLY A 424 8.01 40.76 -48.74
C GLY A 424 7.69 41.79 -47.66
N ALA A 425 7.11 42.94 -48.01
CA ALA A 425 6.67 43.95 -47.06
C ALA A 425 5.51 43.45 -46.19
N VAL A 426 4.50 42.79 -46.77
CA VAL A 426 3.40 42.17 -46.01
C VAL A 426 3.95 41.12 -45.04
N PHE A 427 4.87 40.28 -45.48
CA PHE A 427 5.52 39.28 -44.64
C PHE A 427 6.33 39.91 -43.49
N ALA A 428 7.09 40.97 -43.77
CA ALA A 428 7.85 41.71 -42.75
C ALA A 428 6.95 42.38 -41.72
N VAL A 429 5.82 42.97 -42.15
CA VAL A 429 4.82 43.57 -41.25
C VAL A 429 4.19 42.52 -40.34
N LEU A 430 3.84 41.34 -40.87
CA LEU A 430 3.30 40.24 -40.06
C LEU A 430 4.32 39.76 -39.01
N LEU A 431 5.59 39.57 -39.38
CA LEU A 431 6.65 39.19 -38.44
C LEU A 431 6.91 40.25 -37.36
N LEU A 432 6.84 41.53 -37.72
CA LEU A 432 6.99 42.64 -36.78
C LEU A 432 5.80 42.72 -35.81
N ALA A 433 4.57 42.57 -36.31
CA ALA A 433 3.36 42.54 -35.47
C ALA A 433 3.40 41.38 -34.47
N GLU A 434 3.84 40.21 -34.90
CA GLU A 434 3.97 39.02 -34.06
C GLU A 434 5.06 39.20 -32.98
N ARG A 435 6.24 39.72 -33.32
CA ARG A 435 7.30 40.05 -32.35
C ARG A 435 6.85 41.10 -31.33
N TYR A 436 6.00 42.03 -31.74
CA TYR A 436 5.46 43.05 -30.85
C TYR A 436 4.46 42.46 -29.85
N GLN A 437 3.62 41.51 -30.27
CA GLN A 437 2.68 40.81 -29.39
C GLN A 437 3.40 39.95 -28.35
N ILE A 438 4.43 39.19 -28.74
CA ILE A 438 5.22 38.35 -27.82
C ILE A 438 5.90 39.20 -26.74
N ARG A 439 6.47 40.36 -27.10
CA ARG A 439 7.10 41.28 -26.10
C ARG A 439 6.07 41.88 -25.14
N ARG A 440 4.82 42.02 -25.55
CA ARG A 440 3.76 42.61 -24.73
C ARG A 440 3.26 41.63 -23.66
N THR A 441 3.18 40.34 -23.98
CA THR A 441 2.79 39.28 -23.03
C THR A 441 3.88 39.00 -21.99
N THR A 442 5.17 38.99 -22.38
CA THR A 442 6.28 38.84 -21.40
C THR A 442 6.37 40.01 -20.42
N ARG A 443 5.94 41.21 -20.85
CA ARG A 443 5.96 42.42 -20.02
C ARG A 443 4.75 42.51 -19.07
N SER A 444 3.66 41.78 -19.35
CA SER A 444 2.54 41.65 -18.41
C SER A 444 2.77 40.57 -17.36
N GLU A 445 3.51 39.51 -17.66
CA GLU A 445 3.91 38.49 -16.67
C GLU A 445 4.92 39.00 -15.64
N ASN A 446 5.81 39.93 -16.01
CA ASN A 446 6.79 40.54 -15.09
C ASN A 446 6.22 41.69 -14.22
N ARG A 447 4.92 41.95 -14.30
CA ARG A 447 4.27 43.08 -13.60
C ARG A 447 3.18 42.66 -12.60
N ASN A 448 2.93 41.35 -12.50
CA ASN A 448 2.28 40.69 -11.37
C ASN A 448 3.35 39.93 -10.57
#